data_AF-A0A350KNC3-F1
#
_entry.id   AF-A0A350KNC3-F1
#
_cell.length_a   1.000
_cell.length_b   1.000
_cell.length_c   1.000
_cell.angle_alpha   90.00
_cell.angle_beta   90.00
_cell.angle_gamma   90.00
#
_symmetry.space_group_name_H-M   'P 1'
#
loop_
_entity.id
_entity.type
_entity.pdbx_description
1 polymer ?
#
loop_
_entity_poly.entity_id
_entity_poly.type
_entity_poly.pdbx_seq_one_letter_code
_entity_poly.pdbx_strand_id
1 'polypeptide(L)'
;PNDKSEYRQETGCGNALDMTKPMARRLAVDSLRYWAEEMGVDGFRFDLATVMGRGREGAPANRDFDKNHPFYQALKADPVLSKCKLIAEPWDCCGGGYQVGNFQKNWMQWNDRFRDDTRRFWCGNEGFAAK
;
A
#
# COMPACT_ATOMS: atom_id res chain seq x y z
N PRO A 1 -17.55 5.82 -14.12
CA PRO A 1 -17.25 5.98 -12.67
C PRO A 1 -18.44 5.68 -11.72
N ASN A 2 -19.70 5.84 -12.17
CA ASN A 2 -20.90 5.63 -11.33
C ASN A 2 -21.71 4.37 -11.68
N ASP A 3 -21.25 3.58 -12.66
CA ASP A 3 -21.85 2.29 -12.95
C ASP A 3 -21.37 1.28 -11.90
N LYS A 4 -22.30 0.75 -11.11
CA LYS A 4 -22.02 -0.23 -10.05
C LYS A 4 -21.73 -1.63 -10.59
N SER A 5 -21.99 -1.87 -11.88
CA SER A 5 -21.67 -3.14 -12.55
C SER A 5 -20.19 -3.24 -12.93
N GLU A 6 -19.47 -2.12 -12.95
CA GLU A 6 -18.04 -2.08 -13.29
C GLU A 6 -17.13 -2.16 -12.05
N TYR A 7 -16.00 -2.85 -12.21
CA TYR A 7 -14.96 -2.88 -11.18
C TYR A 7 -14.08 -1.64 -11.23
N ARG A 8 -13.63 -1.21 -10.05
CA ARG A 8 -12.61 -0.17 -9.92
C ARG A 8 -11.22 -0.74 -10.24
N GLN A 9 -10.49 -0.03 -11.09
CA GLN A 9 -9.19 -0.44 -11.62
C GLN A 9 -8.02 0.26 -10.92
N GLU A 10 -7.96 0.19 -9.59
CA GLU A 10 -6.92 0.87 -8.80
C GLU A 10 -5.59 0.13 -8.81
N THR A 11 -5.61 -1.16 -9.14
CA THR A 11 -4.44 -2.04 -9.26
C THR A 11 -3.89 -2.10 -10.68
N GLY A 12 -4.71 -1.76 -11.69
CA GLY A 12 -4.43 -2.04 -13.09
C GLY A 12 -4.61 -3.51 -13.48
N CYS A 13 -5.19 -4.33 -12.58
CA CYS A 13 -5.28 -5.80 -12.74
C CYS A 13 -6.72 -6.33 -12.88
N GLY A 14 -7.70 -5.49 -13.23
CA GLY A 14 -9.09 -5.89 -13.44
C GLY A 14 -10.03 -5.53 -12.28
N ASN A 15 -9.55 -5.49 -11.04
CA ASN A 15 -10.35 -5.11 -9.86
C ASN A 15 -9.46 -4.66 -8.69
N ALA A 16 -10.07 -4.09 -7.65
CA ALA A 16 -9.42 -3.72 -6.39
C ALA A 16 -10.30 -4.12 -5.20
N LEU A 17 -9.69 -4.75 -4.20
CA LEU A 17 -10.41 -5.20 -3.00
C LEU A 17 -10.73 -4.01 -2.09
N ASP A 18 -12.01 -3.86 -1.74
CA ASP A 18 -12.48 -2.69 -0.98
C ASP A 18 -12.26 -2.86 0.54
N MET A 19 -11.13 -2.36 1.02
CA MET A 19 -10.76 -2.41 2.44
C MET A 19 -11.63 -1.55 3.36
N THR A 20 -12.53 -0.72 2.80
CA THR A 20 -13.56 -0.03 3.61
C THR A 20 -14.60 -1.02 4.13
N LYS A 21 -14.76 -2.19 3.47
CA LYS A 21 -15.71 -3.22 3.88
C LYS A 21 -15.14 -4.04 5.05
N PRO A 22 -15.84 -4.14 6.19
CA PRO A 22 -15.32 -4.82 7.38
C PRO A 22 -14.88 -6.27 7.14
N MET A 23 -15.62 -7.03 6.32
CA MET A 23 -15.30 -8.44 6.05
C MET A 23 -14.10 -8.62 5.12
N ALA A 24 -13.94 -7.74 4.12
CA ALA A 24 -12.74 -7.76 3.27
C ALA A 24 -11.49 -7.37 4.07
N ARG A 25 -11.61 -6.35 4.94
CA ARG A 25 -10.56 -5.97 5.88
C ARG A 25 -10.20 -7.10 6.83
N ARG A 26 -11.21 -7.77 7.42
CA ARG A 26 -11.01 -8.92 8.30
C ARG A 26 -10.28 -10.05 7.58
N LEU A 27 -10.69 -10.40 6.37
CA LEU A 27 -10.02 -11.40 5.55
C LEU A 27 -8.53 -11.10 5.38
N ALA A 28 -8.19 -9.84 5.06
CA ALA A 28 -6.79 -9.44 4.89
C ALA A 28 -5.99 -9.52 6.20
N VAL A 29 -6.55 -9.04 7.32
CA VAL A 29 -5.89 -9.06 8.64
C VAL A 29 -5.73 -10.50 9.16
N ASP A 30 -6.77 -11.32 9.06
CA ASP A 30 -6.73 -12.72 9.50
C ASP A 30 -5.71 -13.52 8.66
N SER A 31 -5.62 -13.25 7.34
CA SER A 31 -4.59 -13.84 6.48
C SER A 31 -3.17 -13.47 6.93
N LEU A 32 -2.90 -12.18 7.18
CA LEU A 32 -1.59 -11.74 7.67
C LEU A 32 -1.25 -12.38 9.02
N ARG A 33 -2.23 -12.48 9.92
CA ARG A 33 -2.02 -13.11 11.23
C ARG A 33 -1.72 -14.60 11.11
N TYR A 34 -2.45 -15.31 10.25
CA TYR A 34 -2.16 -16.71 9.94
C TYR A 34 -0.71 -16.89 9.46
N TRP A 35 -0.25 -16.05 8.53
CA TRP A 35 1.14 -16.13 8.07
C TRP A 35 2.16 -15.80 9.16
N ALA A 36 1.87 -14.85 10.05
CA ALA A 36 2.77 -14.49 11.13
C ALA A 36 2.85 -15.56 12.23
N GLU A 37 1.71 -16.07 12.69
CA GLU A 37 1.64 -16.99 13.84
C GLU A 37 1.86 -18.46 13.43
N GLU A 38 1.16 -18.91 12.39
CA GLU A 38 1.15 -20.33 12.01
C GLU A 38 2.31 -20.68 11.07
N MET A 39 2.65 -19.76 10.15
CA MET A 39 3.69 -20.00 9.14
C MET A 39 5.05 -19.41 9.54
N GLY A 40 5.12 -18.66 10.65
CA GLY A 40 6.36 -18.09 11.18
C GLY A 40 6.96 -16.95 10.34
N VAL A 41 6.14 -16.20 9.60
CA VAL A 41 6.62 -15.06 8.78
C VAL A 41 6.92 -13.84 9.66
N ASP A 42 8.13 -13.29 9.54
CA ASP A 42 8.59 -12.13 10.32
C ASP A 42 8.09 -10.75 9.82
N GLY A 43 7.52 -10.69 8.62
CA GLY A 43 7.11 -9.44 8.01
C GLY A 43 6.62 -9.55 6.57
N PHE A 44 6.09 -8.44 6.07
CA PHE A 44 5.35 -8.38 4.82
C PHE A 44 5.81 -7.19 3.97
N ARG A 45 6.01 -7.45 2.68
CA ARG A 45 6.08 -6.41 1.64
C ARG A 45 4.75 -6.37 0.92
N PHE A 46 4.04 -5.25 1.04
CA PHE A 46 2.75 -5.02 0.41
C PHE A 46 2.95 -4.47 -0.99
N ASP A 47 2.48 -5.24 -1.96
CA ASP A 47 2.34 -4.82 -3.34
C ASP A 47 1.26 -3.76 -3.49
N LEU A 48 1.51 -2.74 -4.31
CA LEU A 48 0.61 -1.60 -4.53
C LEU A 48 -0.07 -1.11 -3.24
N ALA A 49 0.72 -0.89 -2.19
CA ALA A 49 0.21 -0.72 -0.83
C ALA A 49 -0.81 0.42 -0.73
N THR A 50 -0.67 1.47 -1.56
CA THR A 50 -1.62 2.59 -1.63
C THR A 50 -3.07 2.13 -1.79
N VAL A 51 -3.34 1.07 -2.56
CA VAL A 51 -4.69 0.54 -2.81
C VAL A 51 -5.39 0.15 -1.50
N MET A 52 -4.66 -0.37 -0.52
CA MET A 52 -5.21 -0.80 0.77
C MET A 52 -5.73 0.37 1.64
N GLY A 53 -5.28 1.59 1.32
CA GLY A 53 -5.67 2.84 1.97
C GLY A 53 -6.71 3.65 1.21
N ARG A 54 -7.25 3.13 0.10
CA ARG A 54 -8.17 3.90 -0.74
C ARG A 54 -9.59 3.94 -0.21
N GLY A 55 -10.08 5.17 -0.11
CA GLY A 55 -11.45 5.50 0.17
C GLY A 55 -11.81 5.54 1.64
N ARG A 56 -13.08 5.82 1.91
CA ARG A 56 -13.57 6.03 3.27
C ARG A 56 -14.92 5.38 3.47
N GLU A 57 -15.12 4.79 4.64
CA GLU A 57 -16.40 4.21 5.03
C GLU A 57 -17.52 5.27 4.96
N GLY A 58 -18.64 4.93 4.34
CA GLY A 58 -19.76 5.86 4.11
C GLY A 58 -19.57 6.89 2.99
N ALA A 59 -18.38 6.98 2.37
CA ALA A 59 -18.10 7.93 1.28
C ALA A 59 -17.56 7.19 0.03
N PRO A 60 -18.42 6.44 -0.69
CA PRO A 60 -18.00 5.55 -1.78
C PRO A 60 -17.38 6.25 -3.00
N ALA A 61 -17.62 7.56 -3.15
CA ALA A 61 -17.06 8.38 -4.22
C ALA A 61 -15.67 8.93 -3.89
N ASN A 62 -15.29 9.05 -2.61
CA ASN A 62 -13.95 9.44 -2.21
C ASN A 62 -13.08 8.19 -2.22
N ARG A 63 -12.02 8.20 -3.04
CA ARG A 63 -11.03 7.12 -3.15
C ARG A 63 -9.61 7.63 -2.93
N ASP A 64 -9.47 8.75 -2.23
CA ASP A 64 -8.18 9.27 -1.81
C ASP A 64 -7.50 8.28 -0.88
N PHE A 65 -6.18 8.31 -0.88
CA PHE A 65 -5.39 7.55 0.08
C PHE A 65 -5.48 8.18 1.47
N ASP A 66 -5.82 7.37 2.47
CA ASP A 66 -5.72 7.75 3.87
C ASP A 66 -4.73 6.85 4.61
N LYS A 67 -3.63 7.43 5.11
CA LYS A 67 -2.68 6.70 5.96
C LYS A 67 -3.28 6.21 7.28
N ASN A 68 -4.41 6.79 7.69
CA ASN A 68 -5.18 6.39 8.86
C ASN A 68 -6.38 5.49 8.50
N HIS A 69 -6.43 4.97 7.27
CA HIS A 69 -7.49 4.06 6.82
C HIS A 69 -7.68 2.89 7.81
N PRO A 70 -8.92 2.41 8.04
CA PRO A 70 -9.20 1.36 9.03
C PRO A 70 -8.35 0.10 8.88
N PHE A 71 -7.90 -0.24 7.67
CA PHE A 71 -6.96 -1.34 7.44
C PHE A 71 -5.62 -1.10 8.16
N TYR A 72 -4.99 0.06 7.98
CA TYR A 72 -3.72 0.38 8.64
C TYR A 72 -3.86 0.51 10.15
N GLN A 73 -4.98 1.06 10.62
CA GLN A 73 -5.27 1.10 12.07
C GLN A 73 -5.43 -0.30 12.66
N ALA A 74 -6.07 -1.22 11.94
CA ALA A 74 -6.18 -2.61 12.38
C ALA A 74 -4.80 -3.27 12.51
N LEU A 75 -3.92 -3.12 11.52
CA LEU A 75 -2.55 -3.66 11.60
C LEU A 75 -1.74 -3.06 12.77
N LYS A 76 -1.91 -1.75 13.02
CA LYS A 76 -1.24 -1.07 14.12
C LYS A 76 -1.77 -1.49 15.50
N ALA A 77 -3.07 -1.75 15.61
CA ALA A 77 -3.70 -2.17 16.87
C ALA A 77 -3.53 -3.67 17.16
N ASP A 78 -3.20 -4.47 16.15
CA ASP A 78 -3.00 -5.91 16.26
C ASP A 78 -1.74 -6.25 17.09
N PRO A 79 -1.85 -7.05 18.16
CA PRO A 79 -0.72 -7.34 19.05
C PRO A 79 0.38 -8.20 18.42
N VAL A 80 0.09 -8.88 17.31
CA VAL A 80 1.03 -9.69 16.54
C VAL A 80 1.58 -8.85 15.40
N LEU A 81 0.70 -8.35 14.53
CA LEU A 81 1.11 -7.69 13.28
C LEU A 81 1.82 -6.35 13.51
N SER A 82 1.54 -5.66 14.63
CA SER A 82 2.26 -4.43 15.00
C SER A 82 3.75 -4.64 15.27
N LYS A 83 4.19 -5.89 15.50
CA LYS A 83 5.59 -6.26 15.74
C LYS A 83 6.29 -6.77 14.47
N CYS A 84 5.53 -7.10 13.43
CA CYS A 84 6.06 -7.56 12.15
C CYS A 84 6.74 -6.42 11.39
N LYS A 85 7.68 -6.76 10.50
CA LYS A 85 8.25 -5.78 9.56
C LYS A 85 7.20 -5.46 8.48
N LEU A 86 6.84 -4.20 8.31
CA LEU A 86 5.87 -3.76 7.31
C LEU A 86 6.58 -2.88 6.26
N ILE A 87 6.61 -3.34 5.01
CA ILE A 87 7.23 -2.63 3.88
C ILE A 87 6.14 -2.35 2.84
N ALA A 88 6.02 -1.10 2.39
CA ALA A 88 5.09 -0.70 1.34
C ALA A 88 5.82 -0.52 0.01
N GLU A 89 5.17 -0.93 -1.08
CA GLU A 89 5.27 -0.24 -2.37
C GLU A 89 4.32 0.96 -2.34
N PRO A 90 4.82 2.19 -2.14
CA PRO A 90 3.99 3.34 -1.80
C PRO A 90 3.40 4.03 -3.04
N TRP A 91 2.95 3.26 -4.02
CA TRP A 91 2.24 3.78 -5.19
C TRP A 91 1.21 2.78 -5.71
N ASP A 92 0.28 3.28 -6.53
CA ASP A 92 -0.60 2.48 -7.37
C ASP A 92 -0.81 3.15 -8.74
N CYS A 93 -1.60 2.54 -9.62
CA CYS A 93 -1.74 3.00 -11.01
C CYS A 93 -2.72 4.17 -11.20
N CYS A 94 -3.38 4.65 -10.13
CA CYS A 94 -4.43 5.65 -10.22
C CYS A 94 -3.97 7.06 -9.82
N GLY A 95 -4.79 8.06 -10.16
CA GLY A 95 -4.61 9.43 -9.70
C GLY A 95 -4.48 9.50 -8.18
N GLY A 96 -3.52 10.32 -7.70
CA GLY A 96 -3.18 10.39 -6.28
C GLY A 96 -2.55 9.11 -5.72
N GLY A 97 -2.13 8.16 -6.57
CA GLY A 97 -1.54 6.89 -6.16
C GLY A 97 -0.15 7.00 -5.56
N TYR A 98 0.65 7.99 -5.99
CA TYR A 98 2.03 8.17 -5.52
C TYR A 98 2.08 8.72 -4.09
N GLN A 99 2.45 7.86 -3.14
CA GLN A 99 2.37 8.11 -1.70
C GLN A 99 3.70 7.89 -0.97
N VAL A 100 4.83 7.99 -1.69
CA VAL A 100 6.18 7.92 -1.09
C VAL A 100 6.29 8.94 0.04
N GLY A 101 6.61 8.47 1.24
CA GLY A 101 6.75 9.29 2.45
C GLY A 101 5.45 9.52 3.23
N ASN A 102 4.28 9.12 2.70
CA ASN A 102 2.98 9.42 3.30
C ASN A 102 2.40 8.29 4.18
N PHE A 103 3.06 7.13 4.25
CA PHE A 103 2.67 6.03 5.13
C PHE A 103 2.90 6.34 6.62
N GLN A 104 2.34 5.52 7.52
CA GLN A 104 2.55 5.65 8.96
C GLN A 104 4.03 5.41 9.35
N LYS A 105 4.48 5.97 10.49
CA LYS A 105 5.90 5.93 10.91
C LYS A 105 6.50 4.54 11.07
N ASN A 106 5.70 3.51 11.34
CA ASN A 106 6.15 2.12 11.50
C ASN A 106 6.31 1.37 10.16
N TRP A 107 6.11 2.03 9.03
CA TRP A 107 6.24 1.44 7.71
C TRP A 107 7.56 1.84 7.05
N MET A 108 8.27 0.82 6.56
CA MET A 108 9.34 1.02 5.58
C MET A 108 8.72 1.16 4.20
N GLN A 109 9.40 1.86 3.30
CA GLN A 109 8.88 2.14 1.95
C GLN A 109 9.97 1.85 0.93
N TRP A 110 9.59 1.21 -0.18
CA TRP A 110 10.44 1.17 -1.36
C TRP A 110 10.71 2.59 -1.85
N ASN A 111 11.99 2.88 -2.09
CA ASN A 111 12.44 4.18 -2.57
C ASN A 111 12.78 4.08 -4.06
N ASP A 112 11.78 4.36 -4.89
CA ASP A 112 11.91 4.46 -6.35
C ASP A 112 12.87 5.58 -6.76
N ARG A 113 12.89 6.71 -6.05
CA ARG A 113 13.82 7.82 -6.31
C ARG A 113 15.27 7.37 -6.17
N PHE A 114 15.59 6.62 -5.11
CA PHE A 114 16.92 6.03 -4.94
C PHE A 114 17.28 5.09 -6.11
N ARG A 115 16.35 4.21 -6.52
CA ARG A 115 16.55 3.31 -7.66
C ARG A 115 16.84 4.10 -8.94
N ASP A 116 16.03 5.11 -9.23
CA ASP A 116 16.09 5.86 -10.49
C ASP A 116 17.29 6.81 -10.54
N ASP A 117 17.58 7.52 -9.45
CA ASP A 117 18.71 8.43 -9.36
C ASP A 117 20.05 7.67 -9.41
N THR A 118 20.16 6.53 -8.71
CA THR A 118 21.36 5.68 -8.77
C THR A 118 21.58 5.14 -10.17
N ARG A 119 20.52 4.71 -10.87
CA ARG A 119 20.62 4.26 -12.26
C ARG A 119 21.05 5.39 -13.19
N ARG A 120 20.45 6.57 -13.05
CA ARG A 120 20.82 7.76 -13.86
C ARG A 120 22.26 8.17 -13.66
N PHE A 121 22.76 8.12 -12.41
CA PHE A 121 24.16 8.36 -12.08
C PHE A 121 25.08 7.42 -12.86
N TRP A 122 24.89 6.10 -12.72
CA TRP A 122 25.79 5.13 -13.35
C TRP A 122 25.65 5.02 -14.87
N CYS A 123 24.48 5.36 -15.43
CA CYS A 123 24.27 5.42 -16.88
C CYS A 123 24.86 6.68 -17.54
N GLY A 124 25.43 7.61 -16.76
CA GLY A 124 26.03 8.84 -17.30
C GLY A 124 25.02 9.87 -17.79
N ASN A 125 23.79 9.86 -17.28
CA ASN A 125 22.79 10.86 -17.63
C ASN A 125 23.25 12.26 -17.18
N GLU A 126 23.10 13.27 -18.04
CA GLU A 126 23.50 14.64 -17.73
C GLU A 126 22.77 15.17 -16.48
N GLY A 127 23.52 15.80 -15.58
CA GLY A 127 23.01 16.31 -14.31
C GLY A 127 23.00 15.30 -13.16
N PHE A 128 23.35 14.03 -13.38
CA PHE A 128 23.45 13.02 -12.32
C PHE A 128 24.89 12.56 -12.05
N ALA A 129 25.72 12.38 -13.07
CA ALA A 129 27.16 12.13 -12.88
C ALA A 129 27.98 13.40 -13.20
N ALA A 130 28.99 13.70 -12.38
CA ALA A 130 30.01 14.66 -12.77
C ALA A 130 30.79 14.07 -13.96
N LYS A 131 30.84 14.82 -15.08
CA LYS A 131 31.72 14.50 -16.21
C LYS A 131 33.18 14.61 -15.80
#